data_AF-A0A7J7L7A0-F1
#
_entry.id   AF-A0A7J7L7A0-F1
#
_cell.length_a   1.000
_cell.length_b   1.000
_cell.length_c   1.000
_cell.angle_alpha   90.00
_cell.angle_beta   90.00
_cell.angle_gamma   90.00
#
_symmetry.space_group_name_H-M   'P 1'
#
loop_
_entity.id
_entity.type
_entity.pdbx_description
1 polymer ?
#
loop_
_entity_poly.entity_id
_entity_poly.type
_entity_poly.pdbx_seq_one_letter_code
_entity_poly.pdbx_strand_id
1 'polypeptide(L)'
;MTSYTTKNYNIKYLKCQHSKCTEFQWLSDANVQSESSIGTSSGSGCFGCGGSSHWIRDCPWKESKCEVQGCVGTKILLTSRQDHSYGHKYLKCFTCGNFQWLKYALEDFKEGKNGKLNVKVTVEMGLDEFIKEFKAKTTM
;
A
#
# COMPACT_ATOMS: atom_id res chain seq x y z
N MET A 1 -1.22 21.06 19.55
CA MET A 1 -1.61 22.02 20.60
C MET A 1 -1.82 23.39 19.98
N THR A 2 -2.49 24.32 20.68
CA THR A 2 -2.74 25.70 20.20
C THR A 2 -1.97 26.69 21.07
N SER A 3 -1.25 27.64 20.46
CA SER A 3 -0.55 28.72 21.15
C SER A 3 -1.52 29.86 21.46
N TYR A 4 -1.40 30.43 22.65
CA TYR A 4 -2.20 31.57 23.11
C TYR A 4 -1.32 32.79 23.43
N THR A 5 -0.07 32.81 22.93
CA THR A 5 0.81 33.98 23.08
C THR A 5 0.34 35.13 22.20
N THR A 6 0.64 36.37 22.60
CA THR A 6 0.26 37.58 21.85
C THR A 6 0.84 37.62 20.43
N LYS A 7 2.04 37.05 20.23
CA LYS A 7 2.70 36.99 18.92
C LYS A 7 2.21 35.85 18.02
N ASN A 8 1.78 34.72 18.61
CA ASN A 8 1.41 33.51 17.88
C ASN A 8 0.04 33.00 18.36
N TYR A 9 -0.95 33.89 18.41
CA TYR A 9 -2.27 33.59 18.95
C TYR A 9 -3.05 32.65 18.02
N ASN A 10 -3.66 31.61 18.58
CA ASN A 10 -4.39 30.56 17.88
C ASN A 10 -3.57 29.74 16.84
N ILE A 11 -2.24 29.82 16.87
CA ILE A 11 -1.39 29.05 15.96
C ILE A 11 -1.19 27.62 16.51
N LYS A 12 -1.36 26.62 15.64
CA LYS A 12 -1.17 25.21 15.99
C LYS A 12 0.30 24.80 15.95
N TYR A 13 0.73 24.01 16.92
CA TYR A 13 2.08 23.46 17.01
C TYR A 13 2.09 22.02 17.52
N LEU A 14 3.18 21.32 17.20
CA LEU A 14 3.54 20.00 17.69
C LEU A 14 4.58 20.16 18.80
N LYS A 15 4.48 19.34 19.85
CA LYS A 15 5.52 19.23 20.88
C LYS A 15 5.66 17.78 21.29
N CYS A 16 6.83 17.40 21.79
CA CYS A 16 7.00 16.05 22.31
C CYS A 16 6.09 15.81 23.52
N GLN A 17 5.56 14.58 23.62
CA GLN A 17 4.75 14.16 24.76
C GLN A 17 5.59 13.84 26.01
N HIS A 18 6.91 13.71 25.88
CA HIS A 18 7.82 13.38 26.97
C HIS A 18 8.19 14.63 27.76
N SER A 19 8.07 14.59 29.09
CA SER A 19 8.21 15.77 29.96
C SER A 19 9.59 16.44 29.93
N LYS A 20 10.65 15.68 29.62
CA LYS A 20 12.03 16.18 29.51
C LYS A 20 12.39 16.65 28.09
N CYS A 21 11.52 16.42 27.12
CA CYS A 21 11.79 16.78 25.73
C CYS A 21 11.20 18.15 25.43
N THR A 22 12.06 19.10 25.09
CA THR A 22 11.71 20.50 24.80
C THR A 22 11.48 20.75 23.31
N GLU A 23 11.56 19.71 22.49
CA GLU A 23 11.36 19.81 21.04
C GLU A 23 9.95 20.26 20.70
N PHE A 24 9.87 21.26 19.82
CA PHE A 24 8.63 21.80 19.30
C PHE A 24 8.77 22.12 17.80
N GLN A 25 7.64 22.11 17.10
CA GLN A 25 7.58 22.49 15.69
C GLN A 25 6.22 23.13 15.40
N TRP A 26 6.18 24.20 14.61
CA TRP A 26 4.91 24.74 14.12
C TRP A 26 4.26 23.75 13.16
N LEU A 27 2.93 23.60 13.25
CA LEU A 27 2.23 22.64 12.40
C LEU A 27 2.33 23.01 10.91
N SER A 28 2.39 24.31 10.60
CA SER A 28 2.64 24.81 9.23
C SER A 28 3.97 24.31 8.68
N ASP A 29 5.03 24.38 9.48
CA ASP A 29 6.39 24.07 9.05
C ASP A 29 6.54 22.56 8.87
N ALA A 30 5.91 21.76 9.75
CA ALA A 30 5.81 20.32 9.61
C ALA A 30 5.09 19.91 8.31
N ASN A 31 4.02 20.63 7.96
CA ASN A 31 3.28 20.38 6.72
C ASN A 31 4.13 20.71 5.48
N VAL A 32 4.88 21.82 5.48
CA VAL A 32 5.78 22.18 4.38
C VAL A 32 6.91 21.15 4.22
N GLN A 33 7.46 20.64 5.34
CA GLN A 33 8.46 19.57 5.31
C GLN A 33 7.90 18.22 4.81
N SER A 34 6.60 18.01 4.96
CA SER A 34 5.93 16.81 4.44
C SER A 34 5.75 16.82 2.91
N GLU A 35 5.80 18.00 2.27
CA GLU A 35 5.69 18.13 0.80
C GLU A 35 7.02 17.88 0.08
N SER A 36 8.15 18.02 0.79
CA SER A 36 9.51 17.82 0.24
C SER A 36 10.11 16.46 0.59
N SER A 37 9.44 15.71 1.46
CA SER A 37 9.75 14.31 1.71
C SER A 37 9.17 13.49 0.55
N ILE A 38 10.00 12.68 -0.12
CA ILE A 38 9.56 11.62 -1.04
C ILE A 38 8.84 10.55 -0.20
N GLY A 39 7.64 10.89 0.24
CA GLY A 39 6.72 10.09 1.01
C GLY A 39 5.35 10.53 0.58
N THR A 40 4.71 9.70 -0.25
CA THR A 40 3.38 9.92 -0.82
C THR A 40 2.35 10.23 0.28
N SER A 41 2.23 11.49 0.68
CA SER A 41 1.24 11.98 1.65
C SER A 41 0.47 13.18 1.13
N SER A 42 0.05 13.14 -0.14
CA SER A 42 -0.99 14.02 -0.65
C SER A 42 -2.36 13.54 -0.12
N GLY A 43 -2.65 13.88 1.13
CA GLY A 43 -3.96 14.13 1.78
C GLY A 43 -5.24 13.31 1.51
N SER A 44 -5.32 12.36 0.58
CA SER A 44 -6.58 11.77 0.11
C SER A 44 -6.56 10.24 -0.04
N GLY A 45 -5.59 9.55 0.57
CA GLY A 45 -5.42 8.11 0.43
C GLY A 45 -5.26 7.33 1.74
N CYS A 46 -5.24 6.00 1.62
CA CYS A 46 -5.04 5.06 2.70
C CYS A 46 -3.69 5.29 3.40
N PHE A 47 -3.72 5.78 4.64
CA PHE A 47 -2.53 5.89 5.51
C PHE A 47 -1.83 4.56 5.80
N GLY A 48 -2.50 3.43 5.55
CA GLY A 48 -1.91 2.10 5.53
C GLY A 48 -0.98 1.92 4.34
N CYS A 49 -1.49 1.60 3.16
CA CYS A 49 -0.65 1.26 2.01
C CYS A 49 -0.27 2.40 1.06
N GLY A 50 -0.77 3.62 1.25
CA GLY A 50 -0.55 4.76 0.36
C GLY A 50 -1.45 4.78 -0.89
N GLY A 51 -2.37 3.81 -1.04
CA GLY A 51 -3.32 3.79 -2.16
C GLY A 51 -4.40 4.87 -2.04
N SER A 52 -4.80 5.50 -3.13
CA SER A 52 -5.81 6.58 -3.14
C SER A 52 -7.26 6.11 -3.24
N SER A 53 -7.50 4.82 -3.54
CA SER A 53 -8.85 4.30 -3.81
C SER A 53 -9.66 3.93 -2.56
N HIS A 54 -9.04 3.91 -1.39
CA HIS A 54 -9.64 3.40 -0.16
C HIS A 54 -9.06 4.08 1.07
N TRP A 55 -9.74 3.94 2.20
CA TRP A 55 -9.28 4.38 3.52
C TRP A 55 -8.64 3.21 4.27
N ILE A 56 -7.89 3.50 5.35
CA ILE A 56 -7.16 2.45 6.10
C ILE A 56 -8.06 1.33 6.65
N ARG A 57 -9.32 1.63 6.96
CA ARG A 57 -10.29 0.64 7.43
C ARG A 57 -10.58 -0.43 6.38
N ASP A 58 -10.59 -0.02 5.12
CA ASP A 58 -10.92 -0.84 3.96
C ASP A 58 -9.64 -1.24 3.19
N CYS A 59 -8.47 -1.13 3.85
CA CYS A 59 -7.20 -1.44 3.23
C CYS A 59 -7.01 -2.95 3.06
N PRO A 60 -6.80 -3.45 1.84
CA PRO A 60 -6.63 -4.89 1.59
C PRO A 60 -5.38 -5.47 2.25
N TRP A 61 -4.43 -4.60 2.60
CA TRP A 61 -3.19 -4.97 3.28
C TRP A 61 -3.31 -4.96 4.79
N LYS A 62 -4.36 -4.37 5.37
CA LYS A 62 -4.53 -4.25 6.82
C LYS A 62 -4.42 -5.63 7.50
N GLU A 63 -5.15 -6.59 6.94
CA GLU A 63 -5.24 -7.98 7.41
C GLU A 63 -5.36 -8.89 6.18
N SER A 64 -4.24 -9.39 5.65
CA SER A 64 -4.20 -10.27 4.49
C SER A 64 -3.87 -11.71 4.89
N LYS A 65 -4.33 -12.72 4.13
CA LYS A 65 -4.02 -14.13 4.45
C LYS A 65 -2.52 -14.39 4.34
N CYS A 66 -1.99 -15.25 5.20
CA CYS A 66 -0.61 -15.69 5.08
C CYS A 66 -0.45 -16.65 3.89
N GLU A 67 0.60 -16.45 3.10
CA GLU A 67 0.88 -17.23 1.88
C GLU A 67 1.76 -18.46 2.15
N VAL A 68 2.30 -18.60 3.37
CA VAL A 68 3.07 -19.78 3.76
C VAL A 68 2.19 -21.02 3.72
N GLN A 69 2.63 -22.05 2.98
CA GLN A 69 1.90 -23.32 2.85
C GLN A 69 1.58 -23.92 4.22
N GLY A 70 0.31 -24.28 4.44
CA GLY A 70 -0.18 -24.83 5.70
C GLY A 70 -0.41 -23.82 6.83
N CYS A 71 -0.10 -22.54 6.62
CA CYS A 71 -0.36 -21.51 7.63
C CYS A 71 -1.79 -20.96 7.52
N VAL A 72 -2.55 -21.05 8.62
CA VAL A 72 -3.91 -20.48 8.73
C VAL A 72 -3.93 -19.03 9.25
N GLY A 73 -2.76 -18.47 9.52
CA GLY A 73 -2.60 -17.12 10.06
C GLY A 73 -2.87 -15.99 9.07
N THR A 74 -2.98 -14.78 9.62
CA THR A 74 -3.15 -13.52 8.87
C THR A 74 -1.87 -12.69 9.01
N LYS A 75 -1.40 -12.08 7.92
CA LYS A 75 -0.39 -11.02 7.93
C LYS A 75 -1.06 -9.70 8.30
N ILE A 76 -0.49 -8.99 9.27
CA ILE A 76 -0.96 -7.68 9.71
C ILE A 76 -0.03 -6.59 9.19
N LEU A 77 -0.60 -5.50 8.68
CA LEU A 77 0.15 -4.31 8.29
C LEU A 77 0.58 -3.50 9.51
N LEU A 78 1.88 -3.27 9.63
CA LEU A 78 2.54 -2.60 10.74
C LEU A 78 3.49 -1.51 10.22
N THR A 79 3.86 -0.60 11.11
CA THR A 79 4.85 0.45 10.85
C THR A 79 6.04 0.23 11.80
N SER A 80 7.24 0.13 11.23
CA SER A 80 8.46 -0.16 11.99
C SER A 80 8.81 1.01 12.90
N ARG A 81 9.28 0.67 14.10
CA ARG A 81 9.77 1.60 15.13
C ARG A 81 11.28 1.45 15.36
N GLN A 82 11.97 0.67 14.53
CA GLN A 82 13.42 0.49 14.59
C GLN A 82 14.10 1.69 13.94
N ASP A 83 15.22 2.18 14.48
CA ASP A 83 15.87 3.41 13.99
C ASP A 83 16.18 3.38 12.49
N HIS A 84 16.76 2.28 11.99
CA HIS A 84 17.17 2.12 10.60
C HIS A 84 16.02 1.82 9.61
N SER A 85 14.80 1.60 10.11
CA SER A 85 13.62 1.35 9.28
C SER A 85 12.39 2.10 9.80
N TYR A 86 12.59 3.17 10.56
CA TYR A 86 11.50 3.86 11.24
C TYR A 86 10.50 4.39 10.22
N GLY A 87 9.22 4.13 10.45
CA GLY A 87 8.16 4.53 9.53
C GLY A 87 7.98 3.60 8.32
N HIS A 88 8.91 2.68 8.05
CA HIS A 88 8.74 1.71 6.97
C HIS A 88 7.63 0.72 7.32
N LYS A 89 6.77 0.46 6.35
CA LYS A 89 5.62 -0.41 6.52
C LYS A 89 5.92 -1.83 6.12
N TYR A 90 5.39 -2.79 6.88
CA TYR A 90 5.63 -4.20 6.66
C TYR A 90 4.42 -5.04 7.04
N LEU A 91 4.35 -6.23 6.47
CA LEU A 91 3.37 -7.27 6.74
C LEU A 91 4.06 -8.32 7.61
N LYS A 92 3.43 -8.71 8.73
CA LYS A 92 3.94 -9.82 9.55
C LYS A 92 2.82 -10.75 9.96
N CYS A 93 3.01 -12.05 9.74
CA CYS A 93 2.15 -13.08 10.32
C CYS A 93 2.70 -13.46 11.70
N PHE A 94 1.86 -13.37 12.73
CA PHE A 94 2.25 -13.77 14.08
C PHE A 94 2.15 -15.27 14.34
N THR A 95 1.47 -16.02 13.46
CA THR A 95 1.36 -17.47 13.54
C THR A 95 2.64 -18.19 13.11
N CYS A 96 3.20 -17.83 11.95
CA CYS A 96 4.40 -18.49 11.41
C CYS A 96 5.64 -17.57 11.37
N GLY A 97 5.51 -16.30 11.74
CA GLY A 97 6.60 -15.33 11.72
C GLY A 97 6.94 -14.76 10.33
N ASN A 98 6.23 -15.18 9.27
CA ASN A 98 6.46 -14.68 7.91
C ASN A 98 6.41 -13.15 7.87
N PHE A 99 7.43 -12.56 7.25
CA PHE A 99 7.66 -11.12 7.19
C PHE A 99 7.88 -10.68 5.75
N GLN A 100 7.33 -9.53 5.38
CA GLN A 100 7.53 -8.91 4.07
C GLN A 100 7.42 -7.39 4.19
N TRP A 101 8.35 -6.64 3.61
CA TRP A 101 8.20 -5.19 3.50
C TRP A 101 7.03 -4.86 2.55
N LEU A 102 6.18 -3.91 2.94
CA LEU A 102 4.99 -3.58 2.16
C LEU A 102 5.35 -3.05 0.76
N LYS A 103 6.46 -2.32 0.63
CA LYS A 103 6.95 -1.81 -0.65
C LYS A 103 7.08 -2.94 -1.68
N TYR A 104 7.71 -4.06 -1.30
CA TYR A 104 7.90 -5.21 -2.18
C TYR A 104 6.58 -5.92 -2.48
N ALA A 105 5.71 -6.10 -1.47
CA ALA A 105 4.38 -6.67 -1.69
C ALA A 105 3.52 -5.87 -2.69
N LEU A 106 3.65 -4.53 -2.69
CA LEU A 106 2.99 -3.66 -3.66
C LEU A 106 3.60 -3.77 -5.07
N GLU A 107 4.91 -3.98 -5.17
CA GLU A 107 5.61 -4.24 -6.44
C GLU A 107 5.13 -5.58 -7.04
N ASP A 108 5.12 -6.65 -6.24
CA ASP A 108 4.60 -7.97 -6.63
C ASP A 108 3.14 -7.89 -7.11
N PHE A 109 2.31 -7.09 -6.43
CA PHE A 109 0.90 -6.90 -6.83
C PHE A 109 0.74 -6.15 -8.16
N LYS A 110 1.65 -5.23 -8.47
CA LYS A 110 1.68 -4.53 -9.78
C LYS A 110 2.14 -5.47 -10.88
N GLU A 111 3.15 -6.29 -10.61
CA GLU A 111 3.63 -7.29 -11.57
C GLU A 111 2.60 -8.40 -11.80
N GLY A 112 1.84 -8.81 -10.79
CA GLY A 112 0.73 -9.75 -10.92
C GLY A 112 -0.40 -9.29 -11.84
N LYS A 113 -0.56 -7.98 -12.07
CA LYS A 113 -1.48 -7.44 -13.11
C LYS A 113 -0.91 -7.51 -14.53
N ASN A 114 0.40 -7.66 -14.66
CA ASN A 114 1.09 -7.95 -15.92
C ASN A 114 1.46 -9.44 -16.05
N GLY A 115 1.10 -10.25 -15.04
CA GLY A 115 1.31 -11.68 -15.02
C GLY A 115 0.54 -12.32 -16.16
N LYS A 116 1.27 -12.93 -17.10
CA LYS A 116 0.76 -13.69 -18.24
C LYS A 116 -0.39 -14.60 -17.76
N LEU A 117 -1.62 -14.19 -18.03
CA LEU A 117 -2.80 -14.99 -17.75
C LEU A 117 -2.74 -16.15 -18.74
N ASN A 118 -2.27 -17.32 -18.28
CA ASN A 118 -2.29 -18.55 -19.09
C ASN A 118 -3.74 -19.04 -19.18
N VAL A 119 -4.56 -18.34 -19.96
CA VAL A 119 -5.94 -18.73 -20.24
C VAL A 119 -5.90 -19.79 -21.33
N LYS A 120 -6.23 -21.03 -20.96
CA LYS A 120 -6.55 -22.08 -21.93
C LYS A 120 -8.03 -21.94 -22.28
N VAL A 121 -8.34 -21.24 -23.37
CA VAL A 121 -9.69 -21.19 -23.92
C VAL A 121 -9.90 -22.43 -24.79
N THR A 122 -10.82 -23.30 -24.39
CA THR A 122 -11.28 -24.41 -25.23
C THR A 122 -12.56 -23.96 -25.91
N VAL A 123 -12.53 -23.79 -27.23
CA VAL A 123 -13.73 -23.52 -28.04
C VAL A 123 -14.10 -24.82 -28.74
N GLU A 124 -15.30 -25.32 -28.46
CA GLU A 124 -15.90 -26.41 -29.22
C GLU A 124 -16.69 -25.81 -30.37
N MET A 125 -16.23 -26.06 -31.60
CA MET A 125 -16.91 -25.68 -32.83
C MET A 125 -16.98 -26.88 -33.76
N GLY A 126 -18.02 -26.95 -34.59
CA GLY A 126 -18.14 -27.97 -35.61
C GLY A 126 -17.00 -27.83 -36.63
N LEU A 127 -16.36 -28.96 -36.97
CA LEU A 127 -15.24 -28.99 -37.91
C LEU A 127 -15.58 -28.33 -39.26
N ASP A 128 -16.83 -28.48 -39.69
CA ASP A 128 -17.34 -27.94 -40.96
C ASP A 128 -17.44 -26.41 -40.96
N GLU A 129 -17.70 -25.82 -39.80
CA GLU A 129 -17.78 -24.37 -39.61
C GLU A 129 -16.38 -23.74 -39.58
N PHE A 130 -15.43 -24.41 -38.92
CA PHE A 130 -14.01 -24.02 -38.89
C PHE A 130 -13.37 -24.02 -40.30
N ILE A 131 -13.63 -25.08 -41.09
CA ILE A 131 -13.05 -25.22 -42.42
C ILE A 131 -13.59 -24.15 -43.39
N LYS A 132 -14.86 -23.76 -43.27
CA LYS A 132 -15.45 -22.68 -44.09
C LYS A 132 -14.76 -21.34 -43.82
N GLU A 133 -14.58 -20.99 -42.55
CA GLU A 133 -13.92 -19.76 -42.11
C GLU A 133 -12.44 -19.70 -42.53
N PHE A 134 -11.71 -20.81 -42.43
CA PHE A 134 -10.29 -20.85 -42.78
C PHE A 134 -10.05 -20.70 -44.30
N LYS A 135 -10.89 -21.35 -45.12
CA LYS A 135 -10.81 -21.23 -46.58
C LYS A 135 -11.19 -19.83 -47.06
N ALA A 136 -12.14 -19.17 -46.41
CA ALA A 136 -12.53 -17.80 -46.76
C ALA A 136 -11.41 -16.78 -46.51
N LYS A 137 -10.54 -16.99 -45.52
CA LYS A 137 -9.46 -16.07 -45.15
C LYS A 137 -8.11 -16.33 -45.82
N THR A 138 -7.93 -17.48 -46.48
CA THR A 138 -6.65 -17.85 -47.15
C THR A 138 -6.64 -17.46 -48.63
N THR A 139 -7.65 -16.73 -49.11
CA THR A 139 -7.77 -16.28 -50.50
C THR A 139 -7.52 -14.76 -50.64
N MET A 140 -6.49 -14.25 -49.94
CA MET A 140 -5.88 -12.93 -50.18
C MET A 140 -4.37 -13.08 -50.28
#